data_AF-A0A0H2TND3-F1
#
_entry.id   AF-A0A0H2TND3-F1
#
_cell.length_a   1.000
_cell.length_b   1.000
_cell.length_c   1.000
_cell.angle_alpha   90.00
_cell.angle_beta   90.00
_cell.angle_gamma   90.00
#
_symmetry.space_group_name_H-M   'P 1'
#
loop_
_entity.id
_entity.type
_entity.pdbx_description
1 polymer ?
#
loop_
_entity_poly.entity_id
_entity_poly.type
_entity_poly.pdbx_seq_one_letter_code
_entity_poly.pdbx_strand_id
1 'polypeptide(L)'
;MASPASTLPPFAPFLTAELRAQIQPDEWSACTAAWTSLAEAHLALPDAEFAKRSLTDDSIPAFLSAFSEEVGSASPAILGVATGVQLPLRRAVFDLTKRMLLHPAKGKSVAPAVQPLLRWEFFADLCRVHSKGLVVDLLVALPATQRAALDASLAALKKSLTQDLDAGLANPPQKLRELEGRLDRLNFLLARFPPAGVFLLAGSDFLDGLIACFRPTNPPLRRVLVATTYLCVAGLADTGSGPAAGPNGSYGPLTDQLYALKAAADAHRAGPTTADDSLVAELVTSTPLLGHLERQLGKNQSAAAAGRAKAVLKELATFRKPGVGLRQPARRLMRKKVDKGKGVAVDLGVPSNEMHIHRMQQITQVQDLFPELGSAFIAKLLDEYKEDHEQVVAHLLDDSLPDHLQSADRSEELASNTGHRQPAVTKSIAPPPPRPAQVPTRHSIFDNDELDSLTVDASKLHLGKQNPGRTADDILKDRSGAPNKAAILSALATFDLDD
;
A
#
# COMPACT_ATOMS: atom_id res chain seq x y z
N MET A 1 19.20 -45.86 -28.42
CA MET A 1 18.93 -46.15 -27.00
C MET A 1 18.14 -44.98 -26.46
N ALA A 2 16.87 -45.18 -26.12
CA ALA A 2 16.01 -44.15 -25.57
C ALA A 2 16.48 -43.84 -24.15
N SER A 3 16.93 -42.61 -23.90
CA SER A 3 17.22 -42.14 -22.55
C SER A 3 15.97 -42.33 -21.68
N PRO A 4 16.07 -42.87 -20.46
CA PRO A 4 14.93 -43.00 -19.59
C PRO A 4 14.36 -41.60 -19.35
N ALA A 5 13.08 -41.41 -19.66
CA ALA A 5 12.37 -40.18 -19.39
C ALA A 5 12.43 -39.93 -17.88
N SER A 6 13.31 -39.02 -17.44
CA SER A 6 13.42 -38.61 -16.05
C SER A 6 12.11 -37.96 -15.65
N THR A 7 11.25 -38.71 -14.96
CA THR A 7 10.04 -38.19 -14.31
C THR A 7 10.45 -37.21 -13.23
N LEU A 8 9.96 -35.98 -13.31
CA LEU A 8 10.18 -34.98 -12.28
C LEU A 8 9.42 -35.40 -11.00
N PRO A 9 9.99 -35.15 -9.81
CA PRO A 9 9.31 -35.46 -8.56
C PRO A 9 8.10 -34.53 -8.35
N PRO A 10 7.07 -34.97 -7.59
CA PRO A 10 5.93 -34.12 -7.24
C PRO A 10 6.38 -32.97 -6.32
N PHE A 11 5.62 -31.87 -6.34
CA PHE A 11 5.85 -30.75 -5.43
C PHE A 11 5.48 -31.11 -4.00
N ALA A 12 6.37 -30.82 -3.06
CA ALA A 12 6.02 -30.74 -1.66
C ALA A 12 5.13 -29.50 -1.43
N PRO A 13 4.08 -29.58 -0.58
CA PRO A 13 3.24 -28.43 -0.27
C PRO A 13 4.07 -27.31 0.35
N PHE A 14 3.65 -26.07 0.12
CA PHE A 14 4.28 -24.93 0.78
C PHE A 14 4.01 -24.96 2.28
N LEU A 15 5.02 -24.61 3.08
CA LEU A 15 4.98 -24.78 4.53
C LEU A 15 4.12 -23.72 5.21
N THR A 16 3.23 -24.16 6.09
CA THR A 16 2.39 -23.28 6.91
C THR A 16 3.22 -22.48 7.90
N ALA A 17 2.65 -21.40 8.44
CA ALA A 17 3.31 -20.57 9.45
C ALA A 17 3.83 -21.36 10.67
N GLU A 18 3.09 -22.37 11.11
CA GLU A 18 3.45 -23.22 12.25
C GLU A 18 4.68 -24.10 11.94
N LEU A 19 4.71 -24.69 10.74
CA LEU A 19 5.84 -25.53 10.31
C LEU A 19 7.08 -24.69 10.00
N ARG A 20 6.90 -23.50 9.43
CA ARG A 20 8.01 -22.55 9.22
C ARG A 20 8.70 -22.14 10.51
N ALA A 21 7.97 -22.01 11.61
CA ALA A 21 8.53 -21.64 12.91
C ALA A 21 9.48 -22.72 13.48
N GLN A 22 9.40 -23.96 12.98
CA GLN A 22 10.20 -25.09 13.46
C GLN A 22 11.45 -25.36 12.61
N ILE A 23 11.60 -24.67 11.48
CA ILE A 23 12.63 -24.95 10.47
C ILE A 23 13.80 -23.99 10.64
N GLN A 24 15.02 -24.53 10.55
CA GLN A 24 16.22 -23.70 10.63
C GLN A 24 16.41 -22.84 9.37
N PRO A 25 17.06 -21.66 9.45
CA PRO A 25 17.26 -20.80 8.28
C PRO A 25 17.96 -21.49 7.10
N ASP A 26 18.92 -22.38 7.38
CA ASP A 26 19.65 -23.12 6.34
C ASP A 26 18.76 -24.14 5.64
N GLU A 27 17.92 -24.87 6.38
CA GLU A 27 16.93 -25.80 5.85
C GLU A 27 15.87 -25.07 5.01
N TRP A 28 15.44 -23.89 5.46
CA TRP A 28 14.54 -23.03 4.71
C TRP A 28 15.13 -22.61 3.37
N SER A 29 16.42 -22.23 3.36
CA SER A 29 17.12 -21.87 2.13
C SER A 29 17.19 -23.05 1.16
N ALA A 30 17.45 -24.26 1.65
CA ALA A 30 17.46 -25.49 0.86
C ALA A 30 16.07 -25.81 0.28
N CYS A 31 14.99 -25.66 1.07
CA CYS A 31 13.62 -25.81 0.57
C CYS A 31 13.31 -24.79 -0.54
N THR A 32 13.66 -23.52 -0.36
CA THR A 32 13.42 -22.49 -1.38
C THR A 32 14.19 -22.75 -2.67
N ALA A 33 15.43 -23.21 -2.57
CA ALA A 33 16.25 -23.59 -3.73
C ALA A 33 15.68 -24.83 -4.44
N ALA A 34 15.23 -25.84 -3.69
CA ALA A 34 14.62 -27.05 -4.24
C ALA A 34 13.31 -26.75 -4.98
N TRP A 35 12.42 -25.93 -4.41
CA TRP A 35 11.20 -25.49 -5.08
C TRP A 35 11.49 -24.67 -6.33
N THR A 36 12.49 -23.79 -6.27
CA THR A 36 12.91 -22.98 -7.43
C THR A 36 13.42 -23.88 -8.56
N SER A 37 14.34 -24.80 -8.25
CA SER A 37 14.92 -25.73 -9.24
C SER A 37 13.84 -26.64 -9.85
N LEU A 38 12.89 -27.11 -9.04
CA LEU A 38 11.78 -27.93 -9.55
C LEU A 38 10.86 -27.11 -10.46
N ALA A 39 10.49 -25.88 -10.07
CA ALA A 39 9.68 -24.99 -10.91
C ALA A 39 10.38 -24.67 -12.24
N GLU A 40 11.68 -24.38 -12.21
CA GLU A 40 12.50 -24.16 -13.40
C GLU A 40 12.59 -25.41 -14.30
N ALA A 41 12.71 -26.60 -13.72
CA ALA A 41 12.70 -27.86 -14.47
C ALA A 41 11.37 -28.08 -15.19
N HIS A 42 10.23 -27.79 -14.54
CA HIS A 42 8.92 -27.81 -15.19
C HIS A 42 8.77 -26.73 -16.27
N LEU A 43 9.35 -25.55 -16.07
CA LEU A 43 9.37 -24.46 -17.06
C LEU A 43 10.27 -24.78 -18.27
N ALA A 44 11.32 -25.59 -18.10
CA ALA A 44 12.20 -26.01 -19.18
C ALA A 44 11.61 -27.10 -20.08
N LEU A 45 10.54 -27.79 -19.65
CA LEU A 45 9.91 -28.84 -20.44
C LEU A 45 9.31 -28.28 -21.76
N PRO A 46 9.37 -29.03 -22.88
CA PRO A 46 8.62 -28.71 -24.08
C PRO A 46 7.10 -28.76 -23.84
N ASP A 47 6.31 -28.02 -24.60
CA ASP A 47 4.85 -27.91 -24.39
C ASP A 47 4.11 -29.25 -24.38
N ALA A 48 4.54 -30.20 -25.22
CA ALA A 48 3.94 -31.53 -25.28
C ALA A 48 4.21 -32.37 -24.01
N GLU A 49 5.39 -32.22 -23.40
CA GLU A 49 5.73 -32.90 -22.15
C GLU A 49 5.14 -32.17 -20.94
N PHE A 50 5.12 -30.84 -20.97
CA PHE A 50 4.47 -30.02 -19.96
C PHE A 50 2.98 -30.37 -19.83
N ALA A 51 2.27 -30.50 -20.95
CA ALA A 51 0.87 -30.89 -20.95
C ALA A 51 0.63 -32.30 -20.40
N LYS A 52 1.55 -33.23 -20.65
CA LYS A 52 1.44 -34.63 -20.21
C LYS A 52 1.83 -34.85 -18.75
N ARG A 53 2.71 -34.01 -18.21
CA ARG A 53 3.31 -34.22 -16.88
C ARG A 53 2.81 -33.19 -15.87
N SER A 54 2.78 -31.91 -16.24
CA SER A 54 2.49 -30.80 -15.30
C SER A 54 0.99 -30.48 -15.20
N LEU A 55 0.21 -30.68 -16.27
CA LEU A 55 -1.25 -30.46 -16.22
C LEU A 55 -2.03 -31.65 -15.65
N THR A 56 -1.35 -32.76 -15.39
CA THR A 56 -1.89 -33.97 -14.76
C THR A 56 -1.46 -34.13 -13.31
N ASP A 57 -0.49 -33.33 -12.86
CA ASP A 57 0.06 -33.41 -11.52
C ASP A 57 -0.75 -32.51 -10.58
N ASP A 58 -1.42 -33.12 -9.61
CA ASP A 58 -2.25 -32.43 -8.62
C ASP A 58 -1.41 -31.71 -7.54
N SER A 59 -0.11 -32.05 -7.41
CA SER A 59 0.77 -31.44 -6.41
C SER A 59 1.14 -29.99 -6.77
N ILE A 60 1.26 -29.68 -8.07
CA ILE A 60 1.60 -28.34 -8.56
C ILE A 60 0.56 -27.30 -8.15
N PRO A 61 -0.75 -27.45 -8.48
CA PRO A 61 -1.74 -26.45 -8.10
C PRO A 61 -1.92 -26.34 -6.59
N ALA A 62 -1.74 -27.43 -5.85
CA ALA A 62 -1.77 -27.41 -4.38
C ALA A 62 -0.62 -26.56 -3.82
N PHE A 63 0.60 -26.76 -4.32
CA PHE A 63 1.77 -25.94 -3.96
C PHE A 63 1.58 -24.47 -4.34
N LEU A 64 1.16 -24.16 -5.57
CA LEU A 64 0.95 -22.80 -6.04
C LEU A 64 -0.09 -22.05 -5.20
N SER A 65 -1.18 -22.74 -4.84
CA SER A 65 -2.24 -22.17 -4.00
C SER A 65 -1.74 -21.89 -2.59
N ALA A 66 -1.10 -22.87 -1.95
CA ALA A 66 -0.54 -22.73 -0.61
C ALA A 66 0.55 -21.64 -0.54
N PHE A 67 1.42 -21.56 -1.56
CA PHE A 67 2.42 -20.50 -1.68
C PHE A 67 1.77 -19.12 -1.73
N SER A 68 0.76 -18.94 -2.58
CA SER A 68 0.10 -17.65 -2.76
C SER A 68 -0.62 -17.21 -1.50
N GLU A 69 -1.27 -18.13 -0.81
CA GLU A 69 -2.01 -17.89 0.44
C GLU A 69 -1.09 -17.51 1.60
N GLU A 70 -0.02 -18.27 1.83
CA GLU A 70 0.92 -18.04 2.94
C GLU A 70 1.76 -16.77 2.74
N VAL A 71 2.28 -16.57 1.52
CA VAL A 71 3.07 -15.37 1.17
C VAL A 71 2.18 -14.13 1.12
N GLY A 72 0.94 -14.29 0.66
CA GLY A 72 -0.09 -13.26 0.76
C GLY A 72 -0.28 -12.84 2.21
N SER A 73 -0.59 -13.79 3.09
CA SER A 73 -0.97 -13.53 4.48
C SER A 73 0.15 -12.90 5.33
N ALA A 74 1.37 -13.44 5.27
CA ALA A 74 2.45 -13.06 6.20
C ALA A 74 3.57 -12.20 5.56
N SER A 75 3.31 -11.60 4.39
CA SER A 75 4.20 -10.72 3.61
C SER A 75 5.32 -11.46 2.85
N PRO A 76 5.78 -10.95 1.69
CA PRO A 76 6.91 -11.53 0.94
C PRO A 76 8.20 -11.67 1.74
N ALA A 77 8.34 -10.97 2.87
CA ALA A 77 9.48 -11.04 3.78
C ALA A 77 9.76 -12.45 4.34
N ILE A 78 8.75 -13.33 4.38
CA ILE A 78 8.89 -14.73 4.82
C ILE A 78 9.92 -15.50 3.98
N LEU A 79 10.08 -15.13 2.71
CA LEU A 79 10.99 -15.82 1.79
C LEU A 79 12.47 -15.49 2.06
N GLY A 80 12.78 -14.68 3.07
CA GLY A 80 14.13 -14.39 3.58
C GLY A 80 14.52 -12.92 3.42
N VAL A 81 15.15 -12.31 4.43
CA VAL A 81 15.47 -10.86 4.47
C VAL A 81 16.45 -10.43 3.37
N ALA A 82 17.21 -11.37 2.81
CA ALA A 82 18.13 -11.11 1.70
C ALA A 82 17.35 -10.92 0.39
N THR A 83 17.38 -9.70 -0.14
CA THR A 83 16.76 -9.23 -1.38
C THR A 83 17.06 -10.07 -2.64
N GLY A 84 18.06 -10.97 -2.59
CA GLY A 84 18.45 -11.86 -3.69
C GLY A 84 17.69 -13.20 -3.78
N VAL A 85 17.26 -13.80 -2.67
CA VAL A 85 16.71 -15.18 -2.65
C VAL A 85 15.19 -15.21 -2.86
N GLN A 86 14.48 -14.14 -2.48
CA GLN A 86 13.02 -14.07 -2.66
C GLN A 86 12.58 -13.98 -4.13
N LEU A 87 13.41 -13.35 -4.95
CA LEU A 87 13.10 -13.00 -6.33
C LEU A 87 13.02 -14.21 -7.28
N PRO A 88 13.97 -15.17 -7.26
CA PRO A 88 13.92 -16.33 -8.16
C PRO A 88 12.69 -17.21 -7.90
N LEU A 89 12.39 -17.57 -6.64
CA LEU A 89 11.22 -18.40 -6.34
C LEU A 89 9.91 -17.71 -6.73
N ARG A 90 9.75 -16.42 -6.41
CA ARG A 90 8.55 -15.65 -6.81
C ARG A 90 8.40 -15.55 -8.33
N ARG A 91 9.51 -15.39 -9.06
CA ARG A 91 9.48 -15.37 -10.53
C ARG A 91 9.12 -16.74 -11.09
N ALA A 92 9.79 -17.81 -10.64
CA ALA A 92 9.53 -19.16 -11.08
C ALA A 92 8.08 -19.60 -10.81
N VAL A 93 7.54 -19.30 -9.62
CA VAL A 93 6.14 -19.55 -9.26
C VAL A 93 5.17 -18.77 -10.16
N PHE A 94 5.46 -17.49 -10.43
CA PHE A 94 4.64 -16.68 -11.32
C PHE A 94 4.66 -17.21 -12.76
N ASP A 95 5.83 -17.55 -13.27
CA ASP A 95 5.99 -18.06 -14.64
C ASP A 95 5.35 -19.43 -14.80
N LEU A 96 5.43 -20.30 -13.78
CA LEU A 96 4.75 -21.60 -13.77
C LEU A 96 3.24 -21.42 -13.76
N THR A 97 2.71 -20.53 -12.90
CA THR A 97 1.29 -20.16 -12.85
C THR A 97 0.82 -19.62 -14.20
N LYS A 98 1.59 -18.70 -14.79
CA LYS A 98 1.33 -18.12 -16.11
C LYS A 98 1.32 -19.21 -17.18
N ARG A 99 2.27 -20.14 -17.17
CA ARG A 99 2.33 -21.22 -18.15
C ARG A 99 1.15 -22.18 -18.03
N MET A 100 0.73 -22.52 -16.81
CA MET A 100 -0.44 -23.38 -16.58
C MET A 100 -1.74 -22.71 -17.03
N LEU A 101 -1.93 -21.44 -16.68
CA LEU A 101 -3.12 -20.67 -17.07
C LEU A 101 -3.12 -20.34 -18.56
N LEU A 102 -1.99 -19.98 -19.17
CA LEU A 102 -1.98 -19.64 -20.60
C LEU A 102 -1.87 -20.86 -21.52
N HIS A 103 -1.77 -22.08 -20.98
CA HIS A 103 -1.67 -23.27 -21.82
C HIS A 103 -2.93 -23.44 -22.68
N PRO A 104 -2.80 -23.59 -24.01
CA PRO A 104 -3.94 -23.75 -24.90
C PRO A 104 -4.68 -25.05 -24.54
N ALA A 105 -5.89 -24.93 -24.00
CA ALA A 105 -6.76 -26.06 -23.75
C ALA A 105 -7.06 -26.75 -25.09
N LYS A 106 -6.61 -28.00 -25.26
CA LYS A 106 -7.01 -28.84 -26.40
C LYS A 106 -8.45 -29.31 -26.16
N GLY A 107 -9.42 -28.45 -26.48
CA GLY A 107 -10.85 -28.72 -26.36
C GLY A 107 -11.62 -27.69 -25.51
N LYS A 108 -12.90 -27.98 -25.26
CA LYS A 108 -13.79 -27.13 -24.43
C LYS A 108 -13.62 -27.34 -22.92
N SER A 109 -12.81 -28.32 -22.51
CA SER A 109 -12.65 -28.69 -21.10
C SER A 109 -11.36 -28.10 -20.53
N VAL A 110 -11.45 -27.53 -19.33
CA VAL A 110 -10.30 -27.06 -18.56
C VAL A 110 -9.62 -28.26 -17.90
N ALA A 111 -8.30 -28.31 -17.97
CA ALA A 111 -7.51 -29.37 -17.34
C ALA A 111 -7.75 -29.41 -15.81
N PRO A 112 -7.85 -30.61 -15.20
CA PRO A 112 -8.18 -30.75 -13.77
C PRO A 112 -7.19 -30.01 -12.87
N ALA A 113 -5.89 -30.06 -13.15
CA ALA A 113 -4.87 -29.34 -12.38
C ALA A 113 -5.00 -27.81 -12.46
N VAL A 114 -5.69 -27.26 -13.47
CA VAL A 114 -5.88 -25.81 -13.62
C VAL A 114 -7.12 -25.32 -12.87
N GLN A 115 -8.10 -26.19 -12.61
CA GLN A 115 -9.36 -25.83 -11.93
C GLN A 115 -9.16 -25.14 -10.57
N PRO A 116 -8.28 -25.61 -9.66
CA PRO A 116 -8.06 -24.95 -8.37
C PRO A 116 -7.50 -23.54 -8.51
N LEU A 117 -6.70 -23.30 -9.56
CA LEU A 117 -6.07 -22.02 -9.85
C LEU A 117 -7.04 -21.01 -10.48
N LEU A 118 -8.19 -21.45 -10.97
CA LEU A 118 -9.22 -20.57 -11.56
C LEU A 118 -10.19 -20.00 -10.53
N ARG A 119 -9.97 -20.29 -9.25
CA ARG A 119 -10.77 -19.77 -8.13
C ARG A 119 -10.40 -18.32 -7.83
N TRP A 120 -11.38 -17.51 -7.43
CA TRP A 120 -11.16 -16.10 -7.11
C TRP A 120 -10.17 -15.90 -5.94
N GLU A 121 -10.15 -16.84 -4.99
CA GLU A 121 -9.26 -16.86 -3.83
C GLU A 121 -7.78 -16.83 -4.26
N PHE A 122 -7.43 -17.69 -5.22
CA PHE A 122 -6.08 -17.80 -5.75
C PHE A 122 -5.65 -16.50 -6.44
N PHE A 123 -6.52 -15.92 -7.29
CA PHE A 123 -6.18 -14.68 -7.98
C PHE A 123 -6.08 -13.48 -7.04
N ALA A 124 -6.89 -13.42 -5.99
CA ALA A 124 -6.81 -12.38 -4.98
C ALA A 124 -5.44 -12.40 -4.27
N ASP A 125 -4.96 -13.59 -3.91
CA ASP A 125 -3.64 -13.77 -3.30
C ASP A 125 -2.52 -13.48 -4.29
N LEU A 126 -2.64 -13.94 -5.54
CA LEU A 126 -1.69 -13.65 -6.60
C LEU A 126 -1.53 -12.13 -6.81
N CYS A 127 -2.64 -11.37 -6.74
CA CYS A 127 -2.64 -9.91 -6.82
C CYS A 127 -1.91 -9.24 -5.63
N ARG A 128 -1.90 -9.89 -4.47
CA ARG A 128 -1.19 -9.43 -3.27
C ARG A 128 0.30 -9.75 -3.34
N VAL A 129 0.66 -10.92 -3.86
CA VAL A 129 2.04 -11.41 -3.93
C VAL A 129 2.82 -10.78 -5.09
N HIS A 130 2.21 -10.50 -6.25
CA HIS A 130 2.93 -10.06 -7.45
C HIS A 130 2.69 -8.59 -7.83
N SER A 131 3.58 -8.05 -8.68
CA SER A 131 3.52 -6.65 -9.12
C SER A 131 2.29 -6.39 -10.02
N LYS A 132 1.85 -5.12 -10.07
CA LYS A 132 0.61 -4.73 -10.77
C LYS A 132 0.62 -5.07 -12.26
N GLY A 133 1.72 -4.77 -12.95
CA GLY A 133 1.82 -4.98 -14.41
C GLY A 133 1.64 -6.46 -14.76
N LEU A 134 2.44 -7.33 -14.14
CA LEU A 134 2.48 -8.76 -14.46
C LEU A 134 1.11 -9.44 -14.31
N VAL A 135 0.39 -9.15 -13.23
CA VAL A 135 -0.92 -9.77 -12.98
C VAL A 135 -1.98 -9.25 -13.93
N VAL A 136 -1.95 -7.95 -14.27
CA VAL A 136 -2.87 -7.38 -15.25
C VAL A 136 -2.65 -8.01 -16.62
N ASP A 137 -1.39 -8.15 -17.04
CA ASP A 137 -1.02 -8.75 -18.33
C ASP A 137 -1.47 -10.22 -18.41
N LEU A 138 -1.30 -10.98 -17.32
CA LEU A 138 -1.78 -12.35 -17.20
C LEU A 138 -3.31 -12.44 -17.34
N LEU A 139 -4.04 -11.59 -16.61
CA LEU A 139 -5.51 -11.60 -16.61
C LEU A 139 -6.11 -11.20 -17.96
N VAL A 140 -5.44 -10.33 -18.71
CA VAL A 140 -5.83 -9.95 -20.08
C VAL A 140 -5.51 -11.06 -21.07
N ALA A 141 -4.41 -11.79 -20.87
CA ALA A 141 -4.00 -12.90 -21.74
C ALA A 141 -4.78 -14.22 -21.51
N LEU A 142 -5.62 -14.29 -20.48
CA LEU A 142 -6.36 -15.51 -20.13
C LEU A 142 -7.25 -16.02 -21.29
N PRO A 143 -7.19 -17.32 -21.62
CA PRO A 143 -8.09 -17.93 -22.60
C PRO A 143 -9.56 -17.81 -22.20
N ALA A 144 -10.45 -17.66 -23.18
CA ALA A 144 -11.90 -17.47 -22.95
C ALA A 144 -12.55 -18.56 -22.07
N THR A 145 -12.16 -19.82 -22.24
CA THR A 145 -12.68 -20.93 -21.42
C THR A 145 -12.31 -20.78 -19.94
N GLN A 146 -11.10 -20.32 -19.65
CA GLN A 146 -10.62 -20.13 -18.29
C GLN A 146 -11.16 -18.85 -17.67
N ARG A 147 -11.30 -17.81 -18.49
CA ARG A 147 -12.01 -16.58 -18.15
C ARG A 147 -13.44 -16.87 -17.69
N ALA A 148 -14.17 -17.71 -18.43
CA ALA A 148 -15.52 -18.12 -18.06
C ALA A 148 -15.57 -18.91 -16.73
N ALA A 149 -14.58 -19.75 -16.45
CA ALA A 149 -14.48 -20.47 -15.18
C ALA A 149 -14.20 -19.52 -14.00
N LEU A 150 -13.33 -18.52 -14.18
CA LEU A 150 -13.11 -17.46 -13.20
C LEU A 150 -14.38 -16.64 -12.96
N ASP A 151 -15.09 -16.26 -14.03
CA ASP A 151 -16.33 -15.51 -13.91
C ASP A 151 -17.43 -16.34 -13.20
N ALA A 152 -17.47 -17.67 -13.41
CA ALA A 152 -18.34 -18.58 -12.66
C ALA A 152 -17.98 -18.65 -11.17
N SER A 153 -16.69 -18.66 -10.82
CA SER A 153 -16.22 -18.58 -9.43
C SER A 153 -16.63 -17.26 -8.78
N LEU A 154 -16.48 -16.13 -9.49
CA LEU A 154 -16.94 -14.82 -9.04
C LEU A 154 -18.47 -14.74 -8.91
N ALA A 155 -19.23 -15.41 -9.78
CA ALA A 155 -20.69 -15.48 -9.70
C ALA A 155 -21.15 -16.21 -8.42
N ALA A 156 -20.51 -17.33 -8.09
CA ALA A 156 -20.76 -18.07 -6.86
C ALA A 156 -20.41 -17.22 -5.62
N LEU A 157 -19.26 -16.54 -5.66
CA LEU A 157 -18.85 -15.61 -4.60
C LEU A 157 -19.90 -14.51 -4.42
N LYS A 158 -20.28 -13.81 -5.49
CA LYS A 158 -21.28 -12.74 -5.46
C LYS A 158 -22.57 -13.19 -4.79
N LYS A 159 -23.09 -14.35 -5.18
CA LYS A 159 -24.30 -14.91 -4.57
C LYS A 159 -24.15 -15.14 -3.07
N SER A 160 -23.03 -15.72 -2.63
CA SER A 160 -22.77 -15.93 -1.20
C SER A 160 -22.58 -14.62 -0.43
N LEU A 161 -21.85 -13.65 -1.00
CA LEU A 161 -21.62 -12.36 -0.38
C LEU A 161 -22.92 -11.56 -0.28
N THR A 162 -23.76 -11.54 -1.31
CA THR A 162 -25.07 -10.88 -1.26
C THR A 162 -25.94 -11.48 -0.15
N GLN A 163 -26.02 -12.81 -0.04
CA GLN A 163 -26.76 -13.47 1.04
C GLN A 163 -26.22 -13.09 2.43
N ASP A 164 -24.90 -13.04 2.58
CA ASP A 164 -24.27 -12.69 3.85
C ASP A 164 -24.44 -11.19 4.18
N LEU A 165 -24.39 -10.31 3.18
CA LEU A 165 -24.60 -8.87 3.32
C LEU A 165 -26.07 -8.55 3.66
N ASP A 166 -27.02 -9.24 3.02
CA ASP A 166 -28.46 -9.10 3.27
C ASP A 166 -28.83 -9.55 4.69
N ALA A 167 -28.22 -10.64 5.17
CA ALA A 167 -28.38 -11.10 6.54
C ALA A 167 -27.76 -10.10 7.55
N GLY A 168 -26.75 -9.32 7.16
CA GLY A 168 -26.17 -8.25 7.97
C GLY A 168 -25.81 -8.72 9.38
N LEU A 169 -26.34 -8.06 10.40
CA LEU A 169 -26.15 -8.42 11.82
C LEU A 169 -26.89 -9.67 12.30
N ALA A 170 -27.81 -10.23 11.51
CA ALA A 170 -28.41 -11.52 11.83
C ALA A 170 -27.39 -12.67 11.70
N ASN A 171 -26.25 -12.42 11.05
CA ASN A 171 -25.15 -13.38 11.01
C ASN A 171 -24.45 -13.50 12.37
N PRO A 172 -23.98 -14.71 12.73
CA PRO A 172 -23.15 -14.89 13.91
C PRO A 172 -21.84 -14.11 13.78
N PRO A 173 -21.20 -13.70 14.90
CA PRO A 173 -20.00 -12.86 14.89
C PRO A 173 -18.81 -13.50 14.15
N GLN A 174 -18.72 -14.84 14.14
CA GLN A 174 -17.71 -15.56 13.36
C GLN A 174 -17.89 -15.34 11.86
N LYS A 175 -19.12 -15.47 11.36
CA LYS A 175 -19.46 -15.29 9.94
C LYS A 175 -19.28 -13.84 9.48
N LEU A 176 -19.46 -12.86 10.38
CA LEU A 176 -19.11 -11.46 10.11
C LEU A 176 -17.60 -11.24 9.93
N ARG A 177 -16.76 -11.92 10.73
CA ARG A 177 -15.30 -11.88 10.54
C ARG A 177 -14.87 -12.57 9.23
N GLU A 178 -15.52 -13.67 8.88
CA GLU A 178 -15.30 -14.35 7.60
C GLU A 178 -15.74 -13.48 6.40
N LEU A 179 -16.84 -12.74 6.55
CA LEU A 179 -17.27 -11.76 5.55
C LEU A 179 -16.24 -10.64 5.41
N GLU A 180 -15.76 -10.08 6.52
CA GLU A 180 -14.70 -9.08 6.54
C GLU A 180 -13.43 -9.58 5.83
N GLY A 181 -12.94 -10.77 6.19
CA GLY A 181 -11.75 -11.36 5.58
C GLY A 181 -11.91 -11.66 4.09
N ARG A 182 -13.10 -12.16 3.67
CA ARG A 182 -13.39 -12.40 2.25
C ARG A 182 -13.44 -11.10 1.45
N LEU A 183 -14.08 -10.05 1.97
CA LEU A 183 -14.14 -8.75 1.31
C LEU A 183 -12.76 -8.08 1.25
N ASP A 184 -11.95 -8.18 2.31
CA ASP A 184 -10.59 -7.65 2.32
C ASP A 184 -9.70 -8.37 1.29
N ARG A 185 -9.78 -9.71 1.23
CA ARG A 185 -9.10 -10.50 0.20
C ARG A 185 -9.55 -10.10 -1.21
N LEU A 186 -10.87 -9.93 -1.41
CA LEU A 186 -11.44 -9.51 -2.70
C LEU A 186 -10.95 -8.12 -3.12
N ASN A 187 -10.67 -7.20 -2.20
CA ASN A 187 -10.17 -5.87 -2.52
C ASN A 187 -8.84 -5.90 -3.27
N PHE A 188 -7.96 -6.87 -3.01
CA PHE A 188 -6.71 -7.03 -3.77
C PHE A 188 -6.97 -7.38 -5.24
N LEU A 189 -7.95 -8.25 -5.49
CA LEU A 189 -8.39 -8.58 -6.85
C LEU A 189 -9.00 -7.35 -7.54
N LEU A 190 -9.93 -6.66 -6.88
CA LEU A 190 -10.64 -5.50 -7.45
C LEU A 190 -9.70 -4.34 -7.80
N ALA A 191 -8.67 -4.11 -6.98
CA ALA A 191 -7.68 -3.07 -7.23
C ALA A 191 -6.79 -3.34 -8.45
N ARG A 192 -6.68 -4.59 -8.90
CA ARG A 192 -5.81 -5.02 -10.00
C ARG A 192 -6.60 -5.43 -11.23
N PHE A 193 -7.85 -5.85 -11.08
CA PHE A 193 -8.70 -6.30 -12.16
C PHE A 193 -10.05 -5.57 -12.17
N PRO A 194 -10.10 -4.37 -12.79
CA PRO A 194 -11.32 -3.55 -12.85
C PRO A 194 -12.59 -4.27 -13.37
N PRO A 195 -12.53 -5.19 -14.36
CA PRO A 195 -13.75 -5.85 -14.85
C PRO A 195 -14.46 -6.73 -13.81
N ALA A 196 -13.77 -7.22 -12.77
CA ALA A 196 -14.45 -7.92 -11.67
C ALA A 196 -15.36 -6.98 -10.87
N GLY A 197 -14.96 -5.72 -10.69
CA GLY A 197 -15.79 -4.70 -10.04
C GLY A 197 -17.07 -4.40 -10.83
N VAL A 198 -16.95 -4.36 -12.17
CA VAL A 198 -18.10 -4.23 -13.08
C VAL A 198 -19.05 -5.41 -12.95
N PHE A 199 -18.51 -6.63 -12.89
CA PHE A 199 -19.31 -7.86 -12.73
C PHE A 199 -20.03 -7.91 -11.38
N LEU A 200 -19.37 -7.51 -10.30
CA LEU A 200 -19.97 -7.46 -8.96
C LEU A 200 -21.11 -6.42 -8.89
N LEU A 201 -20.92 -5.25 -9.49
CA LEU A 201 -21.95 -4.20 -9.61
C LEU A 201 -22.92 -4.41 -10.77
N ALA A 202 -22.88 -5.57 -11.46
CA ALA A 202 -23.90 -5.90 -12.45
C ALA A 202 -25.22 -6.23 -11.71
N GLY A 203 -26.20 -5.33 -11.75
CA GLY A 203 -27.38 -5.38 -10.89
C GLY A 203 -27.19 -4.59 -9.59
N SER A 204 -28.28 -4.27 -8.90
CA SER A 204 -28.25 -3.43 -7.69
C SER A 204 -28.06 -4.24 -6.39
N ASP A 205 -28.42 -5.53 -6.37
CA ASP A 205 -28.47 -6.37 -5.17
C ASP A 205 -27.19 -6.33 -4.32
N PHE A 206 -26.01 -6.38 -4.95
CA PHE A 206 -24.75 -6.34 -4.22
C PHE A 206 -24.48 -4.97 -3.59
N LEU A 207 -24.77 -3.88 -4.30
CA LEU A 207 -24.60 -2.52 -3.78
C LEU A 207 -25.61 -2.24 -2.66
N ASP A 208 -26.87 -2.67 -2.85
CA ASP A 208 -27.92 -2.54 -1.85
C ASP A 208 -27.55 -3.32 -0.57
N GLY A 209 -27.00 -4.52 -0.71
CA GLY A 209 -26.46 -5.31 0.41
C GLY A 209 -25.32 -4.61 1.15
N LEU A 210 -24.37 -3.98 0.44
CA LEU A 210 -23.29 -3.19 1.06
C LEU A 210 -23.84 -2.01 1.87
N ILE A 211 -24.81 -1.28 1.32
CA ILE A 211 -25.46 -0.13 1.98
C ILE A 211 -26.28 -0.59 3.18
N ALA A 212 -27.00 -1.71 3.08
CA ALA A 212 -27.78 -2.27 4.17
C ALA A 212 -26.90 -2.75 5.34
N CYS A 213 -25.81 -3.46 5.03
CA CYS A 213 -24.88 -4.02 6.01
C CYS A 213 -24.11 -2.94 6.78
N PHE A 214 -23.93 -1.74 6.20
CA PHE A 214 -23.18 -0.64 6.80
C PHE A 214 -23.87 0.03 8.01
N ARG A 215 -25.21 -0.05 8.10
CA ARG A 215 -26.01 0.68 9.11
C ARG A 215 -25.70 0.32 10.56
N PRO A 216 -25.31 -0.91 10.92
CA PRO A 216 -25.05 -1.22 12.33
C PRO A 216 -23.72 -1.97 12.54
N THR A 217 -22.67 -1.61 11.80
CA THR A 217 -21.44 -2.44 11.72
C THR A 217 -20.29 -2.03 12.64
N ASN A 218 -19.50 -3.03 13.06
CA ASN A 218 -18.20 -2.93 13.72
C ASN A 218 -17.21 -2.06 12.89
N PRO A 219 -16.39 -1.19 13.51
CA PRO A 219 -15.42 -0.34 12.80
C PRO A 219 -14.50 -0.96 11.72
N PRO A 220 -13.96 -2.19 11.84
CA PRO A 220 -13.08 -2.75 10.81
C PRO A 220 -13.87 -3.15 9.55
N LEU A 221 -15.05 -3.76 9.70
CA LEU A 221 -15.92 -4.10 8.58
C LEU A 221 -16.42 -2.85 7.83
N ARG A 222 -16.65 -1.72 8.53
CA ARG A 222 -16.98 -0.43 7.86
C ARG A 222 -15.90 -0.01 6.86
N ARG A 223 -14.61 -0.11 7.24
CA ARG A 223 -13.48 0.23 6.37
C ARG A 223 -13.43 -0.65 5.13
N VAL A 224 -13.64 -1.95 5.32
CA VAL A 224 -13.61 -2.92 4.21
C VAL A 224 -14.78 -2.68 3.25
N LEU A 225 -15.99 -2.46 3.75
CA LEU A 225 -17.17 -2.13 2.91
C LEU A 225 -16.95 -0.86 2.08
N VAL A 226 -16.38 0.19 2.69
CA VAL A 226 -16.05 1.45 1.99
C VAL A 226 -14.98 1.20 0.91
N ALA A 227 -13.93 0.44 1.24
CA ALA A 227 -12.87 0.11 0.29
C ALA A 227 -13.41 -0.71 -0.90
N THR A 228 -14.24 -1.74 -0.65
CA THR A 228 -14.87 -2.55 -1.69
C THR A 228 -15.77 -1.70 -2.59
N THR A 229 -16.60 -0.84 -2.00
CA THR A 229 -17.49 0.05 -2.77
C THR A 229 -16.67 1.01 -3.65
N TYR A 230 -15.62 1.62 -3.08
CA TYR A 230 -14.71 2.49 -3.82
C TYR A 230 -14.07 1.78 -5.01
N LEU A 231 -13.50 0.58 -4.79
CA LEU A 231 -12.80 -0.16 -5.83
C LEU A 231 -13.74 -0.60 -6.96
N CYS A 232 -14.96 -1.02 -6.64
CA CYS A 232 -15.94 -1.39 -7.66
C CYS A 232 -16.38 -0.18 -8.50
N VAL A 233 -16.68 0.95 -7.87
CA VAL A 233 -17.11 2.18 -8.59
C VAL A 233 -15.94 2.79 -9.37
N ALA A 234 -14.73 2.78 -8.82
CA ALA A 234 -13.52 3.20 -9.54
C ALA A 234 -13.25 2.28 -10.74
N GLY A 235 -13.45 0.96 -10.58
CA GLY A 235 -13.36 -0.03 -11.65
C GLY A 235 -14.30 0.27 -12.80
N LEU A 236 -15.57 0.59 -12.53
CA LEU A 236 -16.55 1.01 -13.54
C LEU A 236 -16.10 2.24 -14.33
N ALA A 237 -15.54 3.23 -13.65
CA ALA A 237 -15.04 4.45 -14.30
C ALA A 237 -13.78 4.20 -15.13
N ASP A 238 -12.87 3.34 -14.65
CA ASP A 238 -11.67 2.94 -15.37
C ASP A 238 -12.02 2.10 -16.62
N THR A 239 -13.00 1.19 -16.53
CA THR A 239 -13.49 0.44 -17.69
C THR A 239 -14.25 1.31 -18.68
N GLY A 240 -15.06 2.26 -18.20
CA GLY A 240 -15.85 3.16 -19.04
C GLY A 240 -15.01 4.21 -19.77
N SER A 241 -13.80 4.49 -19.27
CA SER A 241 -12.80 5.37 -19.90
C SER A 241 -11.66 4.64 -20.62
N GLY A 242 -11.63 3.30 -20.55
CA GLY A 242 -10.58 2.47 -21.11
C GLY A 242 -10.71 2.23 -22.62
N PRO A 243 -9.67 1.64 -23.25
CA PRO A 243 -9.63 1.41 -24.70
C PRO A 243 -10.75 0.48 -25.21
N ALA A 244 -11.31 -0.36 -24.32
CA ALA A 244 -12.41 -1.27 -24.63
C ALA A 244 -13.80 -0.59 -24.70
N ALA A 245 -13.95 0.64 -24.19
CA ALA A 245 -15.23 1.35 -24.15
C ALA A 245 -15.63 2.03 -25.47
N GLY A 246 -14.75 1.97 -26.48
CA GLY A 246 -14.93 2.67 -27.75
C GLY A 246 -14.83 4.20 -27.63
N PRO A 247 -14.91 4.94 -28.75
CA PRO A 247 -14.71 6.39 -28.78
C PRO A 247 -15.77 7.20 -28.00
N ASN A 248 -16.91 6.59 -27.68
CA ASN A 248 -18.03 7.27 -27.00
C ASN A 248 -18.07 7.02 -25.47
N GLY A 249 -17.28 6.08 -24.94
CA GLY A 249 -17.24 5.73 -23.52
C GLY A 249 -18.56 5.11 -23.00
N SER A 250 -18.48 3.95 -22.34
CA SER A 250 -19.65 3.31 -21.72
C SER A 250 -19.76 3.73 -20.25
N TYR A 251 -20.47 4.83 -20.00
CA TYR A 251 -20.70 5.35 -18.65
C TYR A 251 -22.10 5.07 -18.09
N GLY A 252 -22.98 4.39 -18.84
CA GLY A 252 -24.35 4.08 -18.42
C GLY A 252 -24.42 3.34 -17.07
N PRO A 253 -23.72 2.20 -16.92
CA PRO A 253 -23.70 1.47 -15.65
C PRO A 253 -23.12 2.30 -14.50
N LEU A 254 -22.15 3.17 -14.77
CA LEU A 254 -21.59 4.08 -13.76
C LEU A 254 -22.65 5.11 -13.32
N THR A 255 -23.38 5.72 -14.25
CA THR A 255 -24.43 6.68 -13.91
C THR A 255 -25.54 6.05 -13.09
N ASP A 256 -25.96 4.83 -13.42
CA ASP A 256 -27.02 4.12 -12.70
C ASP A 256 -26.60 3.85 -11.24
N GLN A 257 -25.38 3.37 -11.02
CA GLN A 257 -24.85 3.14 -9.68
C GLN A 257 -24.65 4.44 -8.88
N LEU A 258 -24.29 5.56 -9.54
CA LEU A 258 -24.22 6.88 -8.88
C LEU A 258 -25.60 7.39 -8.46
N TYR A 259 -26.65 7.16 -9.26
CA TYR A 259 -28.02 7.49 -8.88
C TYR A 259 -28.52 6.60 -7.74
N ALA A 260 -28.18 5.31 -7.72
CA ALA A 260 -28.49 4.42 -6.60
C ALA A 260 -27.82 4.88 -5.28
N LEU A 261 -26.53 5.24 -5.34
CA LEU A 261 -25.82 5.83 -4.20
C LEU A 261 -26.45 7.14 -3.74
N LYS A 262 -26.85 8.01 -4.66
CA LYS A 262 -27.56 9.26 -4.32
C LYS A 262 -28.89 8.96 -3.62
N ALA A 263 -29.71 8.07 -4.18
CA ALA A 263 -31.00 7.69 -3.59
C ALA A 263 -30.83 7.13 -2.16
N ALA A 264 -29.80 6.30 -1.94
CA ALA A 264 -29.47 5.79 -0.62
C ALA A 264 -29.00 6.89 0.35
N ALA A 265 -28.22 7.87 -0.13
CA ALA A 265 -27.79 9.02 0.67
C ALA A 265 -28.94 9.95 1.04
N ASP A 266 -29.87 10.22 0.11
CA ASP A 266 -31.07 11.01 0.35
C ASP A 266 -32.03 10.30 1.33
N ALA A 267 -32.21 8.98 1.19
CA ALA A 267 -32.98 8.17 2.13
C ALA A 267 -32.38 8.18 3.54
N HIS A 268 -31.05 8.14 3.65
CA HIS A 268 -30.36 8.27 4.93
C HIS A 268 -30.49 9.68 5.53
N ARG A 269 -30.49 10.75 4.70
CA ARG A 269 -30.71 12.13 5.18
C ARG A 269 -32.14 12.34 5.69
N ALA A 270 -33.11 11.63 5.12
CA ALA A 270 -34.52 11.68 5.54
C ALA A 270 -34.83 10.77 6.74
N GLY A 271 -33.98 9.77 7.03
CA GLY A 271 -34.15 8.83 8.12
C GLY A 271 -33.70 9.37 9.49
N PRO A 272 -34.08 8.70 10.60
CA PRO A 272 -33.70 9.10 11.96
C PRO A 272 -32.25 8.71 12.34
N THR A 273 -31.36 8.52 11.35
CA THR A 273 -30.02 7.93 11.56
C THR A 273 -28.94 8.99 11.76
N THR A 274 -27.97 8.69 12.62
CA THR A 274 -26.79 9.54 12.87
C THR A 274 -26.00 9.73 11.57
N ALA A 275 -25.45 10.93 11.32
CA ALA A 275 -24.67 11.23 10.11
C ALA A 275 -23.46 10.28 9.89
N ASP A 276 -23.05 9.54 10.93
CA ASP A 276 -21.95 8.59 10.89
C ASP A 276 -22.28 7.20 10.36
N ASP A 277 -23.56 6.89 10.15
CA ASP A 277 -24.01 5.56 9.72
C ASP A 277 -24.33 5.50 8.21
N SER A 278 -23.95 6.54 7.45
CA SER A 278 -24.09 6.56 5.99
C SER A 278 -22.81 6.10 5.29
N LEU A 279 -22.92 4.99 4.54
CA LEU A 279 -21.83 4.47 3.70
C LEU A 279 -21.38 5.51 2.68
N VAL A 280 -22.32 6.26 2.11
CA VAL A 280 -22.05 7.25 1.06
C VAL A 280 -21.30 8.47 1.63
N ALA A 281 -21.70 8.94 2.81
CA ALA A 281 -21.01 10.04 3.47
C ALA A 281 -19.57 9.65 3.86
N GLU A 282 -19.36 8.42 4.34
CA GLU A 282 -18.02 7.92 4.63
C GLU A 282 -17.21 7.73 3.33
N LEU A 283 -17.77 7.10 2.30
CA LEU A 283 -17.14 6.88 1.00
C LEU A 283 -16.63 8.17 0.36
N VAL A 284 -17.46 9.22 0.30
CA VAL A 284 -17.10 10.51 -0.30
C VAL A 284 -16.06 11.27 0.54
N THR A 285 -16.02 11.02 1.85
CA THR A 285 -15.15 11.74 2.77
C THR A 285 -13.77 11.08 2.93
N SER A 286 -13.76 9.75 3.05
CA SER A 286 -12.58 8.94 3.39
C SER A 286 -11.82 8.41 2.16
N THR A 287 -12.41 8.48 0.96
CA THR A 287 -11.77 8.01 -0.28
C THR A 287 -11.61 9.13 -1.32
N PRO A 288 -10.61 9.08 -2.22
CA PRO A 288 -10.43 10.06 -3.30
C PRO A 288 -11.42 9.86 -4.47
N LEU A 289 -12.58 9.22 -4.24
CA LEU A 289 -13.54 8.81 -5.27
C LEU A 289 -13.92 9.97 -6.19
N LEU A 290 -14.33 11.11 -5.64
CA LEU A 290 -14.77 12.26 -6.44
C LEU A 290 -13.68 12.73 -7.40
N GLY A 291 -12.45 12.92 -6.90
CA GLY A 291 -11.32 13.36 -7.73
C GLY A 291 -10.82 12.30 -8.70
N HIS A 292 -11.04 11.01 -8.43
CA HIS A 292 -10.77 9.94 -9.39
C HIS A 292 -11.80 9.95 -10.52
N LEU A 293 -13.10 9.98 -10.18
CA LEU A 293 -14.19 9.99 -11.14
C LEU A 293 -14.18 11.24 -12.02
N GLU A 294 -13.93 12.42 -11.44
CA GLU A 294 -13.78 13.68 -12.19
C GLU A 294 -12.65 13.61 -13.22
N ARG A 295 -11.49 13.03 -12.85
CA ARG A 295 -10.37 12.85 -13.78
C ARG A 295 -10.71 11.89 -14.91
N GLN A 296 -11.36 10.76 -14.63
CA GLN A 296 -11.74 9.79 -15.65
C GLN A 296 -12.85 10.31 -16.59
N LEU A 297 -13.82 11.07 -16.05
CA LEU A 297 -14.86 11.75 -16.83
C LEU A 297 -14.33 13.01 -17.56
N GLY A 298 -13.15 13.52 -17.17
CA GLY A 298 -12.46 14.62 -17.84
C GLY A 298 -11.68 14.20 -19.08
N LYS A 299 -11.23 12.93 -19.13
CA LYS A 299 -10.51 12.36 -20.29
C LYS A 299 -11.40 12.21 -21.52
N ASN A 300 -12.69 11.94 -21.33
CA ASN A 300 -13.65 11.73 -22.41
C ASN A 300 -14.71 12.83 -22.40
N GLN A 301 -14.51 13.89 -23.18
CA GLN A 301 -15.34 15.11 -23.12
C GLN A 301 -16.68 15.01 -23.88
N SER A 302 -16.95 13.96 -24.66
CA SER A 302 -18.06 13.95 -25.62
C SER A 302 -19.30 13.12 -25.22
N ALA A 303 -19.37 12.56 -24.00
CA ALA A 303 -20.50 11.74 -23.59
C ALA A 303 -21.53 12.55 -22.78
N ALA A 304 -22.78 12.65 -23.25
CA ALA A 304 -23.90 13.20 -22.46
C ALA A 304 -24.08 12.48 -21.12
N ALA A 305 -23.74 11.19 -21.05
CA ALA A 305 -23.69 10.39 -19.81
C ALA A 305 -22.62 10.91 -18.83
N ALA A 306 -21.46 11.39 -19.32
CA ALA A 306 -20.44 11.99 -18.46
C ALA A 306 -20.89 13.35 -17.89
N GLY A 307 -21.71 14.11 -18.63
CA GLY A 307 -22.35 15.32 -18.11
C GLY A 307 -23.33 15.03 -16.96
N ARG A 308 -24.17 14.00 -17.11
CA ARG A 308 -25.07 13.53 -16.05
C ARG A 308 -24.31 13.02 -14.83
N ALA A 309 -23.27 12.21 -15.04
CA ALA A 309 -22.40 11.74 -13.96
C ALA A 309 -21.76 12.90 -13.18
N LYS A 310 -21.27 13.94 -13.87
CA LYS A 310 -20.70 15.13 -13.22
C LYS A 310 -21.72 15.89 -12.37
N ALA A 311 -22.98 15.99 -12.80
CA ALA A 311 -24.03 16.62 -12.00
C ALA A 311 -24.30 15.84 -10.71
N VAL A 312 -24.45 14.51 -10.80
CA VAL A 312 -24.65 13.64 -9.63
C VAL A 312 -23.44 13.66 -8.69
N LEU A 313 -22.21 13.72 -9.22
CA LEU A 313 -21.00 13.85 -8.39
C LEU A 313 -20.99 15.13 -7.56
N LYS A 314 -21.47 16.25 -8.14
CA LYS A 314 -21.58 17.53 -7.42
C LYS A 314 -22.59 17.44 -6.28
N GLU A 315 -23.67 16.70 -6.46
CA GLU A 315 -24.66 16.44 -5.41
C GLU A 315 -24.11 15.48 -4.34
N LEU A 316 -23.42 14.40 -4.74
CA LEU A 316 -22.74 13.49 -3.81
C LEU A 316 -21.67 14.21 -2.96
N ALA A 317 -21.00 15.22 -3.52
CA ALA A 317 -20.04 16.05 -2.78
C ALA A 317 -20.66 16.84 -1.61
N THR A 318 -21.98 17.08 -1.63
CA THR A 318 -22.69 17.75 -0.52
C THR A 318 -22.81 16.88 0.72
N PHE A 319 -22.68 15.56 0.57
CA PHE A 319 -22.70 14.59 1.67
C PHE A 319 -21.32 14.41 2.34
N ARG A 320 -20.32 15.23 1.97
CA ARG A 320 -18.99 15.18 2.58
C ARG A 320 -19.03 15.68 4.02
N LYS A 321 -18.54 14.89 4.97
CA LYS A 321 -18.48 15.29 6.38
C LYS A 321 -17.43 16.41 6.56
N PRO A 322 -17.78 17.54 7.18
CA PRO A 322 -16.82 18.60 7.47
C PRO A 322 -15.78 18.11 8.50
N GLY A 323 -14.49 18.35 8.24
CA GLY A 323 -13.40 18.09 9.21
C GLY A 323 -12.71 16.72 9.16
N VAL A 324 -13.25 15.73 8.43
CA VAL A 324 -12.69 14.35 8.35
C VAL A 324 -12.19 14.01 6.93
N GLY A 325 -11.79 15.00 6.12
CA GLY A 325 -11.32 14.74 4.77
C GLY A 325 -9.93 14.09 4.72
N LEU A 326 -9.63 13.33 3.65
CA LEU A 326 -8.24 12.97 3.32
C LEU A 326 -7.35 14.21 3.45
N ARG A 327 -6.40 14.16 4.40
CA ARG A 327 -5.20 15.00 4.33
C ARG A 327 -4.47 14.54 3.06
N GLN A 328 -4.82 15.12 1.92
CA GLN A 328 -4.02 15.02 0.71
C GLN A 328 -2.60 15.36 1.15
N PRO A 329 -1.61 14.45 1.03
CA PRO A 329 -0.23 14.85 1.22
C PRO A 329 -0.02 15.95 0.20
N ALA A 330 0.18 17.18 0.68
CA ALA A 330 0.35 18.33 -0.17
C ALA A 330 1.51 18.02 -1.10
N ARG A 331 1.20 17.58 -2.33
CA ARG A 331 2.16 17.57 -3.42
C ARG A 331 2.51 19.03 -3.56
N ARG A 332 3.67 19.41 -3.03
CA ARG A 332 4.27 20.73 -3.21
C ARG A 332 4.51 20.86 -4.71
N LEU A 333 3.48 21.27 -5.43
CA LEU A 333 3.61 21.87 -6.74
C LEU A 333 4.39 23.15 -6.46
N MET A 334 5.72 23.06 -6.56
CA MET A 334 6.61 24.21 -6.58
C MET A 334 6.20 25.03 -7.79
N ARG A 335 5.28 25.98 -7.56
CA ARG A 335 4.97 27.02 -8.53
C ARG A 335 6.27 27.77 -8.75
N LYS A 336 6.94 27.53 -9.87
CA LYS A 336 8.02 28.39 -10.37
C LYS A 336 7.43 29.79 -10.48
N LYS A 337 7.77 30.66 -9.53
CA LYS A 337 7.59 32.10 -9.69
C LYS A 337 8.56 32.51 -10.80
N VAL A 338 8.00 32.98 -11.91
CA VAL A 338 8.77 33.67 -12.94
C VAL A 338 9.18 35.01 -12.33
N ASP A 339 10.47 35.16 -12.06
CA ASP A 339 11.04 36.39 -11.51
C ASP A 339 11.25 37.40 -12.64
N LYS A 340 10.65 38.58 -12.51
CA LYS A 340 10.84 39.69 -13.45
C LYS A 340 12.05 40.47 -12.95
N GLY A 341 13.15 40.38 -13.71
CA GLY A 341 14.45 40.90 -13.33
C GLY A 341 14.48 42.39 -12.98
N LYS A 342 15.23 42.70 -11.92
CA LYS A 342 16.10 43.87 -11.81
C LYS A 342 16.94 43.79 -10.53
N GLY A 343 18.26 43.79 -10.68
CA GLY A 343 19.15 44.49 -9.74
C GLY A 343 20.11 43.64 -8.89
N VAL A 344 21.38 43.74 -9.31
CA VAL A 344 22.60 43.90 -8.48
C VAL A 344 23.15 42.65 -7.77
N ALA A 345 24.37 42.31 -8.20
CA ALA A 345 25.22 41.25 -7.68
C ALA A 345 25.77 41.57 -6.28
N VAL A 346 25.63 40.61 -5.36
CA VAL A 346 26.60 40.40 -4.27
C VAL A 346 26.78 38.89 -4.10
N ASP A 347 28.02 38.48 -4.33
CA ASP A 347 28.64 37.19 -4.10
C ASP A 347 28.54 36.78 -2.62
N LEU A 348 27.79 35.72 -2.32
CA LEU A 348 27.95 34.86 -1.14
C LEU A 348 27.47 33.44 -1.49
N GLY A 349 28.41 32.50 -1.47
CA GLY A 349 28.29 31.13 -1.98
C GLY A 349 27.14 30.31 -1.40
N VAL A 350 26.19 29.98 -2.29
CA VAL A 350 25.22 28.90 -2.12
C VAL A 350 25.40 27.97 -3.34
N PRO A 351 25.95 26.75 -3.18
CA PRO A 351 25.98 25.81 -4.29
C PRO A 351 24.57 25.31 -4.57
N SER A 352 24.17 25.48 -5.81
CA SER A 352 22.91 25.05 -6.39
C SER A 352 22.77 23.53 -6.28
N ASN A 353 21.58 23.07 -5.88
CA ASN A 353 21.23 21.64 -5.89
C ASN A 353 21.40 21.01 -7.29
N GLU A 354 21.31 21.81 -8.36
CA GLU A 354 21.57 21.39 -9.74
C GLU A 354 23.05 21.09 -10.00
N MET A 355 23.98 21.85 -9.40
CA MET A 355 25.43 21.60 -9.52
C MET A 355 25.83 20.31 -8.80
N HIS A 356 25.20 19.99 -7.66
CA HIS A 356 25.42 18.71 -6.99
C HIS A 356 24.88 17.50 -7.78
N ILE A 357 23.76 17.63 -8.50
CA ILE A 357 23.22 16.53 -9.30
C ILE A 357 24.10 16.28 -10.53
N HIS A 358 24.50 17.35 -11.24
CA HIS A 358 25.41 17.26 -12.38
C HIS A 358 26.74 16.64 -11.97
N ARG A 359 27.32 17.11 -10.86
CA ARG A 359 28.58 16.60 -10.32
C ARG A 359 28.47 15.14 -9.88
N MET A 360 27.38 14.75 -9.22
CA MET A 360 27.16 13.35 -8.84
C MET A 360 27.04 12.44 -10.07
N GLN A 361 26.37 12.91 -11.13
CA GLN A 361 26.25 12.17 -12.38
C GLN A 361 27.63 11.92 -13.04
N GLN A 362 28.48 12.95 -13.10
CA GLN A 362 29.83 12.82 -13.65
C GLN A 362 30.70 11.88 -12.81
N ILE A 363 30.60 11.95 -11.48
CA ILE A 363 31.30 11.03 -10.57
C ILE A 363 30.86 9.58 -10.83
N THR A 364 29.55 9.32 -10.94
CA THR A 364 29.04 7.97 -11.23
C THR A 364 29.52 7.46 -12.59
N GLN A 365 29.59 8.30 -13.62
CA GLN A 365 30.09 7.91 -14.95
C GLN A 365 31.54 7.45 -14.92
N VAL A 366 32.42 8.15 -14.20
CA VAL A 366 33.83 7.74 -14.04
C VAL A 366 33.93 6.50 -13.15
N GLN A 367 33.11 6.40 -12.10
CA GLN A 367 33.10 5.27 -11.17
C GLN A 367 32.57 3.98 -11.81
N ASP A 368 31.65 4.06 -12.77
CA ASP A 368 31.18 2.91 -13.56
C ASP A 368 32.29 2.29 -14.41
N LEU A 369 33.26 3.09 -14.87
CA LEU A 369 34.43 2.63 -15.63
C LEU A 369 35.57 2.13 -14.70
N PHE A 370 35.71 2.74 -13.53
CA PHE A 370 36.77 2.43 -12.56
C PHE A 370 36.17 2.26 -11.15
N PRO A 371 35.61 1.08 -10.82
CA PRO A 371 34.93 0.85 -9.56
C PRO A 371 35.87 0.87 -8.34
N GLU A 372 37.18 0.70 -8.56
CA GLU A 372 38.22 0.75 -7.52
C GLU A 372 38.51 2.17 -7.02
N LEU A 373 38.02 3.20 -7.72
CA LEU A 373 38.23 4.60 -7.37
C LEU A 373 37.11 5.14 -6.48
N GLY A 374 37.52 5.76 -5.37
CA GLY A 374 36.64 6.42 -4.43
C GLY A 374 36.02 7.70 -5.01
N SER A 375 34.77 7.96 -4.65
CA SER A 375 34.01 9.10 -5.19
C SER A 375 34.62 10.47 -4.84
N ALA A 376 35.32 10.62 -3.71
CA ALA A 376 36.02 11.87 -3.35
C ALA A 376 37.30 12.06 -4.15
N PHE A 377 38.00 10.97 -4.47
CA PHE A 377 39.15 11.01 -5.37
C PHE A 377 38.72 11.45 -6.78
N ILE A 378 37.63 10.88 -7.31
CA ILE A 378 37.04 11.28 -8.60
C ILE A 378 36.59 12.75 -8.58
N ALA A 379 36.02 13.21 -7.47
CA ALA A 379 35.60 14.61 -7.33
C ALA A 379 36.78 15.59 -7.36
N LYS A 380 37.94 15.23 -6.78
CA LYS A 380 39.17 16.03 -6.84
C LYS A 380 39.76 16.07 -8.26
N LEU A 381 39.69 14.94 -8.98
CA LEU A 381 40.06 14.88 -10.40
C LEU A 381 39.17 15.78 -11.26
N LEU A 382 37.85 15.74 -11.04
CA LEU A 382 36.91 16.62 -11.74
C LEU A 382 37.13 18.10 -11.42
N ASP A 383 37.54 18.45 -10.18
CA ASP A 383 37.89 19.83 -9.83
C ASP A 383 39.15 20.31 -10.57
N GLU A 384 40.17 19.45 -10.73
CA GLU A 384 41.42 19.78 -11.43
C GLU A 384 41.21 19.94 -12.95
N TYR A 385 40.42 19.05 -13.55
CA TYR A 385 40.14 19.03 -14.99
C TYR A 385 38.85 19.79 -15.39
N LYS A 386 38.42 20.75 -14.56
CA LYS A 386 37.29 21.67 -14.85
C LYS A 386 35.98 20.96 -15.24
N GLU A 387 35.61 19.91 -14.52
CA GLU A 387 34.40 19.10 -14.74
C GLU A 387 34.34 18.35 -16.09
N ASP A 388 35.50 18.10 -16.72
CA ASP A 388 35.59 17.30 -17.96
C ASP A 388 35.93 15.83 -17.66
N HIS A 389 34.92 14.96 -17.71
CA HIS A 389 35.06 13.53 -17.43
C HIS A 389 35.90 12.78 -18.47
N GLU A 390 35.90 13.20 -19.75
CA GLU A 390 36.68 12.54 -20.81
C GLU A 390 38.18 12.74 -20.57
N GLN A 391 38.58 13.94 -20.14
CA GLN A 391 39.97 14.22 -19.77
C GLN A 391 40.39 13.44 -18.52
N VAL A 392 39.51 13.33 -17.51
CA VAL A 392 39.78 12.52 -16.32
C VAL A 392 40.03 11.05 -16.70
N VAL A 393 39.20 10.49 -17.57
CA VAL A 393 39.35 9.11 -18.04
C VAL A 393 40.62 8.93 -18.86
N ALA A 394 40.95 9.86 -19.76
CA ALA A 394 42.18 9.81 -20.56
C ALA A 394 43.44 9.86 -19.67
N HIS A 395 43.50 10.79 -18.72
CA HIS A 395 44.64 10.91 -17.80
C HIS A 395 44.78 9.73 -16.84
N LEU A 396 43.67 9.07 -16.51
CA LEU A 396 43.66 7.85 -15.70
C LEU A 396 44.11 6.62 -16.50
N LEU A 397 43.83 6.56 -17.80
CA LEU A 397 44.30 5.49 -18.70
C LEU A 397 45.78 5.64 -19.06
N ASP A 398 46.25 6.88 -19.23
CA ASP A 398 47.64 7.20 -19.60
C ASP A 398 48.58 7.30 -18.38
N ASP A 399 48.10 7.04 -17.15
CA ASP A 399 48.83 7.20 -15.88
C ASP A 399 49.52 8.57 -15.72
N SER A 400 48.97 9.62 -16.34
CA SER A 400 49.57 10.95 -16.44
C SER A 400 48.98 11.95 -15.43
N LEU A 401 48.69 11.46 -14.22
CA LEU A 401 48.12 12.27 -13.15
C LEU A 401 49.15 13.26 -12.56
N PRO A 402 48.74 14.48 -12.19
CA PRO A 402 49.59 15.43 -11.48
C PRO A 402 50.13 14.86 -10.17
N ASP A 403 51.36 15.23 -9.79
CA ASP A 403 52.07 14.72 -8.61
C ASP A 403 51.24 14.80 -7.31
N HIS A 404 50.40 15.84 -7.17
CA HIS A 404 49.54 16.03 -5.99
C HIS A 404 48.32 15.09 -5.92
N LEU A 405 47.91 14.51 -7.05
CA LEU A 405 46.81 13.54 -7.14
C LEU A 405 47.33 12.10 -7.22
N GLN A 406 48.57 11.89 -7.66
CA GLN A 406 49.21 10.58 -7.65
C GLN A 406 49.50 10.08 -6.22
N SER A 407 49.81 11.00 -5.29
CA SER A 407 50.00 10.71 -3.87
C SER A 407 48.71 10.69 -3.04
N ALA A 408 47.57 11.06 -3.61
CA ALA A 408 46.30 11.10 -2.90
C ALA A 408 45.67 9.69 -2.78
N ASP A 409 44.84 9.50 -1.75
CA ASP A 409 44.19 8.21 -1.49
C ASP A 409 43.14 7.92 -2.58
N ARG A 410 43.41 6.88 -3.38
CA ARG A 410 42.56 6.47 -4.52
C ARG A 410 41.21 5.92 -4.07
N SER A 411 41.08 5.47 -2.82
CA SER A 411 39.86 4.86 -2.29
C SER A 411 39.02 5.82 -1.43
N GLU A 412 39.35 7.12 -1.40
CA GLU A 412 38.64 8.11 -0.60
C GLU A 412 37.19 8.32 -1.12
N GLU A 413 36.19 8.03 -0.29
CA GLU A 413 34.77 8.23 -0.62
C GLU A 413 34.26 9.61 -0.17
N LEU A 414 33.34 10.21 -0.94
CA LEU A 414 32.64 11.42 -0.52
C LEU A 414 31.78 11.11 0.71
N ALA A 415 31.95 11.88 1.78
CA ALA A 415 31.05 11.84 2.92
C ALA A 415 29.63 12.19 2.47
N SER A 416 28.80 11.16 2.27
CA SER A 416 27.40 11.32 1.95
C SER A 416 26.71 11.96 3.15
N ASN A 417 26.06 13.10 2.93
CA ASN A 417 25.21 13.77 3.91
C ASN A 417 23.89 13.00 4.15
N THR A 418 23.95 11.67 4.15
CA THR A 418 22.86 10.75 4.50
C THR A 418 23.09 10.23 5.90
N GLY A 419 22.71 11.04 6.88
CA GLY A 419 22.03 10.56 8.08
C GLY A 419 22.76 9.58 9.01
N HIS A 420 24.01 9.83 9.40
CA HIS A 420 24.53 9.36 10.70
C HIS A 420 25.53 10.38 11.26
N ARG A 421 25.06 11.26 12.15
CA ARG A 421 25.94 12.14 12.94
C ARG A 421 26.68 11.30 13.99
N GLN A 422 27.94 10.99 13.73
CA GLN A 422 28.93 10.88 14.81
C GLN A 422 29.59 12.26 14.99
N PRO A 423 29.69 12.80 16.22
CA PRO A 423 30.33 14.08 16.42
C PRO A 423 31.86 13.92 16.40
N ALA A 424 32.49 14.49 15.38
CA ALA A 424 33.94 14.67 15.35
C ALA A 424 34.36 15.77 16.33
N VAL A 425 35.38 15.44 17.12
CA VAL A 425 36.05 16.30 18.11
C VAL A 425 36.76 17.45 17.40
N THR A 426 36.32 18.69 17.61
CA THR A 426 37.09 19.89 17.24
C THR A 426 37.69 20.52 18.49
N LYS A 427 39.01 20.73 18.43
CA LYS A 427 39.83 21.35 19.48
C LYS A 427 39.46 22.83 19.67
N SER A 428 39.45 23.25 20.94
CA SER A 428 39.71 24.61 21.45
C SER A 428 38.64 25.69 21.22
N ILE A 429 37.74 25.84 22.19
CA ILE A 429 37.36 27.10 22.88
C ILE A 429 36.85 26.69 24.27
N ALA A 430 37.21 27.46 25.30
CA ALA A 430 36.97 27.16 26.71
C ALA A 430 35.49 26.88 27.06
N PRO A 431 35.19 25.98 28.01
CA PRO A 431 33.81 25.59 28.34
C PRO A 431 33.10 26.66 29.18
N PRO A 432 31.86 27.06 28.82
CA PRO A 432 30.99 27.81 29.72
C PRO A 432 30.48 26.89 30.86
N PRO A 433 30.13 27.44 32.05
CA PRO A 433 29.65 26.64 33.16
C PRO A 433 28.35 25.89 32.81
N PRO A 434 28.14 24.67 33.34
CA PRO A 434 27.04 23.81 32.95
C PRO A 434 25.72 24.39 33.46
N ARG A 435 24.91 24.88 32.51
CA ARG A 435 23.49 25.17 32.73
C ARG A 435 22.75 23.82 32.63
N PRO A 436 21.97 23.39 33.65
CA PRO A 436 21.23 22.14 33.55
C PRO A 436 20.24 22.22 32.39
N ALA A 437 20.31 21.23 31.50
CA ALA A 437 19.36 21.03 30.41
C ALA A 437 18.01 20.58 30.98
N GLN A 438 17.24 21.51 31.52
CA GLN A 438 15.83 21.28 31.79
C GLN A 438 15.08 21.45 30.48
N VAL A 439 14.98 20.35 29.73
CA VAL A 439 13.89 20.19 28.77
C VAL A 439 12.61 20.33 29.60
N PRO A 440 11.66 21.22 29.27
CA PRO A 440 10.43 21.34 30.02
C PRO A 440 9.65 20.02 29.91
N THR A 441 9.76 19.17 30.93
CA THR A 441 8.89 18.02 31.08
C THR A 441 7.52 18.58 31.46
N ARG A 442 6.53 18.35 30.60
CA ARG A 442 5.14 18.65 30.93
C ARG A 442 4.73 17.74 32.07
N HIS A 443 4.71 18.28 33.28
CA HIS A 443 4.18 17.58 34.44
C HIS A 443 2.66 17.66 34.41
N SER A 444 1.99 16.51 34.38
CA SER A 444 0.55 16.43 34.65
C SER A 444 0.32 16.61 36.14
N ILE A 445 -0.82 17.18 36.53
CA ILE A 445 -1.23 17.28 37.94
C ILE A 445 -1.50 15.91 38.59
N PHE A 446 -1.53 14.85 37.79
CA PHE A 446 -1.70 13.46 38.21
C PHE A 446 -0.39 12.65 38.13
N ASP A 447 0.75 13.29 37.80
CA ASP A 447 2.04 12.59 37.78
C ASP A 447 2.46 12.21 39.21
N ASN A 448 2.88 10.96 39.40
CA ASN A 448 3.21 10.33 40.68
C ASN A 448 2.04 10.22 41.68
N ASP A 449 0.78 10.26 41.21
CA ASP A 449 -0.34 9.90 42.07
C ASP A 449 -0.45 8.37 42.25
N GLU A 450 -1.31 7.91 43.17
CA GLU A 450 -1.45 6.48 43.47
C GLU A 450 -1.78 5.64 42.21
N LEU A 451 -2.46 6.24 41.22
CA LEU A 451 -2.88 5.61 39.98
C LEU A 451 -1.71 5.50 39.00
N ASP A 452 -0.89 6.54 38.90
CA ASP A 452 0.34 6.58 38.11
C ASP A 452 1.40 5.60 38.66
N SER A 453 1.51 5.48 39.98
CA SER A 453 2.38 4.49 40.63
C SER A 453 1.80 3.07 40.70
N LEU A 454 0.60 2.84 40.15
CA LEU A 454 -0.12 1.56 40.15
C LEU A 454 -0.31 0.95 41.55
N THR A 455 -0.37 1.79 42.59
CA THR A 455 -0.54 1.37 43.99
C THR A 455 -1.97 1.50 44.50
N VAL A 456 -2.94 1.88 43.66
CA VAL A 456 -4.35 2.02 44.06
C VAL A 456 -4.96 0.67 44.43
N ASP A 457 -5.62 0.65 45.58
CA ASP A 457 -6.43 -0.49 46.02
C ASP A 457 -7.65 -0.68 45.11
N ALA A 458 -7.89 -1.92 44.64
CA ALA A 458 -8.90 -2.23 43.64
C ALA A 458 -10.34 -1.86 44.07
N SER A 459 -10.56 -1.72 45.38
CA SER A 459 -11.81 -1.24 45.98
C SER A 459 -12.17 0.21 45.60
N LYS A 460 -11.18 1.03 45.21
CA LYS A 460 -11.35 2.43 44.80
C LYS A 460 -11.52 2.59 43.28
N LEU A 461 -11.19 1.55 42.50
CA LEU A 461 -11.28 1.56 41.04
C LEU A 461 -12.71 1.25 40.59
N HIS A 462 -13.31 2.15 39.83
CA HIS A 462 -14.65 1.97 39.29
C HIS A 462 -14.59 2.04 37.76
N LEU A 463 -15.13 1.01 37.08
CA LEU A 463 -15.37 1.09 35.65
C LEU A 463 -16.72 1.76 35.39
N GLY A 464 -16.69 2.96 34.81
CA GLY A 464 -17.89 3.71 34.43
C GLY A 464 -18.25 4.83 35.41
N LYS A 465 -19.52 5.26 35.41
CA LYS A 465 -19.98 6.38 36.24
C LYS A 465 -20.11 5.94 37.71
N GLN A 466 -19.26 6.50 38.57
CA GLN A 466 -19.24 6.21 40.02
C GLN A 466 -20.58 6.49 40.73
N ASN A 467 -21.38 7.46 40.23
CA ASN A 467 -22.70 7.79 40.77
C ASN A 467 -23.67 8.23 39.64
N PRO A 468 -24.57 7.37 39.15
CA PRO A 468 -25.47 7.70 38.05
C PRO A 468 -26.54 8.75 38.39
N GLY A 469 -26.78 9.00 39.69
CA GLY A 469 -27.71 10.03 40.18
C GLY A 469 -27.09 11.38 40.51
N ARG A 470 -25.77 11.55 40.33
CA ARG A 470 -25.08 12.81 40.63
C ARG A 470 -25.28 13.78 39.46
N THR A 471 -25.99 14.87 39.69
CA THR A 471 -26.30 15.88 38.67
C THR A 471 -25.09 16.79 38.42
N ALA A 472 -25.01 17.40 37.24
CA ALA A 472 -23.92 18.34 36.90
C ALA A 472 -23.82 19.50 37.91
N ASP A 473 -24.96 19.96 38.45
CA ASP A 473 -25.03 21.00 39.48
C ASP A 473 -24.40 20.56 40.82
N ASP A 474 -24.47 19.28 41.16
CA ASP A 474 -23.88 18.74 42.39
C ASP A 474 -22.36 18.58 42.28
N ILE A 475 -21.85 18.45 41.05
CA ILE A 475 -20.41 18.45 40.76
C ILE A 475 -19.89 19.90 40.80
N LEU A 476 -20.65 20.87 40.27
CA LEU A 476 -20.26 22.29 40.28
C LEU A 476 -20.32 22.93 41.69
N LYS A 477 -21.18 22.42 42.57
CA LYS A 477 -21.23 22.82 43.98
C LYS A 477 -20.11 22.22 44.83
N ASP A 478 -19.52 21.11 44.38
CA ASP A 478 -18.40 20.46 45.06
C ASP A 478 -17.10 21.25 44.82
N ARG A 479 -16.80 22.16 45.74
CA ARG A 479 -15.60 23.01 45.71
C ARG A 479 -14.36 22.35 46.30
N SER A 480 -14.40 21.05 46.61
CA SER A 480 -13.29 20.33 47.24
C SER A 480 -12.01 20.30 46.39
N GLY A 481 -12.13 20.29 45.07
CA GLY A 481 -11.01 20.36 44.12
C GLY A 481 -10.76 21.76 43.51
N ALA A 482 -11.50 22.79 43.95
CA ALA A 482 -11.35 24.12 43.39
C ALA A 482 -10.08 24.79 43.96
N PRO A 483 -9.22 25.40 43.11
CA PRO A 483 -8.03 26.10 43.58
C PRO A 483 -8.42 27.21 44.55
N ASN A 484 -7.79 27.23 45.73
CA ASN A 484 -8.04 28.25 46.75
C ASN A 484 -7.87 29.65 46.15
N LYS A 485 -8.83 30.54 46.38
CA LYS A 485 -8.80 31.94 45.89
C LYS A 485 -7.48 32.66 46.19
N ALA A 486 -6.87 32.34 47.33
CA ALA A 486 -5.55 32.85 47.72
C ALA A 486 -4.41 32.37 46.80
N ALA A 487 -4.45 31.13 46.30
CA ALA A 487 -3.45 30.60 45.37
C ALA A 487 -3.55 31.27 43.99
N ILE A 488 -4.78 31.55 43.53
CA ILE A 488 -5.02 32.29 42.28
C ILE A 488 -4.48 33.72 42.40
N LEU A 489 -4.74 34.40 43.52
CA LEU A 489 -4.23 35.75 43.77
C LEU A 489 -2.72 35.79 43.92
N SER A 490 -2.12 34.77 44.55
CA SER A 490 -0.67 34.62 44.67
C SER A 490 0.00 34.41 43.31
N ALA A 491 -0.57 33.55 42.45
CA ALA A 491 -0.06 33.31 41.10
C ALA A 491 -0.19 34.54 40.19
N LEU A 492 -1.25 35.33 40.34
CA LEU A 492 -1.43 36.62 39.67
C LEU A 492 -0.43 37.67 40.14
N ALA A 493 -0.05 37.67 41.42
CA ALA A 493 0.95 38.60 41.97
C ALA A 493 2.39 38.26 41.52
N THR A 494 2.68 36.98 41.23
CA THR A 494 3.98 36.58 40.64
C THR A 494 4.02 36.70 39.12
N PHE A 495 2.92 37.10 38.48
CA PHE A 495 2.90 37.35 37.04
C PHE A 495 3.35 38.79 36.78
N ASP A 496 4.65 38.99 36.56
CA ASP A 496 5.19 40.25 36.08
C ASP A 496 4.94 40.36 34.58
N LEU A 497 4.46 41.52 34.11
CA LEU A 497 3.95 41.71 32.75
C LEU A 497 5.04 42.12 31.75
N ASP A 498 6.29 42.24 32.21
CA ASP A 498 7.44 42.74 31.44
C ASP A 498 8.54 41.69 31.17
N ASP A 499 8.24 40.38 31.29
CA ASP A 499 9.13 39.28 30.86
C ASP A 499 8.49 38.39 29.76
#